data_AF-A0A957DJG0-F1
#
_entry.id   AF-A0A957DJG0-F1
#
_cell.length_a   1.000
_cell.length_b   1.000
_cell.length_c   1.000
_cell.angle_alpha   90.00
_cell.angle_beta   90.00
_cell.angle_gamma   90.00
#
_symmetry.space_group_name_H-M   'P 1'
#
loop_
_entity.id
_entity.type
_entity.pdbx_description
1 polymer ?
#
loop_
_entity_poly.entity_id
_entity_poly.type
_entity_poly.pdbx_seq_one_letter_code
_entity_poly.pdbx_strand_id
1 'polypeptide(L)'
;MDDSSLDVILSRQSLRKALRRWTNLLEMADHPLAQLYLVEDHHRSCHRGKTRLEWGLSLRQVLHEAILTMQPHEGAPNYHDKHWFHYVILTEQYINRRSPEFVSMQLNGLPLRTYQEISGEALDRLASILLEREIAHRDKREQP
;
A
#
# COMPACT_ATOMS: atom_id res chain seq x y z
N MET A 1 12.85 -13.54 8.03
CA MET A 1 13.27 -12.18 7.61
C MET A 1 13.65 -11.45 8.89
N ASP A 2 14.82 -10.80 8.96
CA ASP A 2 15.20 -10.02 10.15
C ASP A 2 14.56 -8.62 10.10
N ASP A 3 14.50 -7.94 11.24
CA ASP A 3 13.80 -6.66 11.38
C ASP A 3 14.44 -5.55 10.53
N SER A 4 15.78 -5.58 10.37
CA SER A 4 16.50 -4.65 9.50
C SER A 4 16.18 -4.82 8.01
N SER A 5 15.84 -6.04 7.56
CA SER A 5 15.38 -6.27 6.18
C SER A 5 13.97 -5.75 5.94
N LEU A 6 13.11 -5.76 6.97
CA LEU A 6 11.73 -5.27 6.87
C LEU A 6 11.70 -3.76 6.61
N ASP A 7 12.52 -2.96 7.29
CA ASP A 7 12.59 -1.51 7.07
C ASP A 7 12.97 -1.15 5.63
N VAL A 8 13.88 -1.92 5.03
CA VAL A 8 14.30 -1.72 3.63
C VAL A 8 13.16 -2.08 2.68
N ILE A 9 12.52 -3.22 2.91
CA ILE A 9 11.41 -3.73 2.08
C ILE A 9 10.17 -2.84 2.20
N LEU A 10 9.88 -2.28 3.38
CA LEU A 10 8.75 -1.39 3.64
C LEU A 10 9.10 0.10 3.51
N SER A 11 10.16 0.43 2.78
CA SER A 11 10.51 1.83 2.51
C SER A 11 9.53 2.52 1.54
N ARG A 12 9.47 3.86 1.59
CA ARG A 12 8.72 4.70 0.62
C ARG A 12 9.01 4.33 -0.83
N GLN A 13 10.28 4.07 -1.14
CA GLN A 13 10.72 3.74 -2.51
C GLN A 13 10.16 2.39 -2.95
N SER A 14 10.20 1.40 -2.06
CA SER A 14 9.66 0.05 -2.31
C SER A 14 8.15 0.09 -2.52
N LEU A 15 7.41 0.75 -1.62
CA LEU A 15 5.96 0.91 -1.75
C LEU A 15 5.57 1.66 -3.03
N ARG A 16 6.27 2.73 -3.36
CA ARG A 16 6.05 3.46 -4.62
C ARG A 16 6.27 2.57 -5.84
N LYS A 17 7.31 1.73 -5.86
CA LYS A 17 7.57 0.80 -6.95
C LYS A 17 6.44 -0.23 -7.09
N ALA A 18 6.00 -0.83 -5.99
CA ALA A 18 4.88 -1.77 -5.99
C ALA A 18 3.57 -1.13 -6.45
N LEU A 19 3.22 0.04 -5.92
CA LEU A 19 1.99 0.75 -6.28
C LEU A 19 1.99 1.23 -7.74
N ARG A 20 3.14 1.60 -8.31
CA ARG A 20 3.23 1.89 -9.76
C ARG A 20 2.94 0.68 -10.64
N ARG A 21 3.14 -0.54 -10.12
CA ARG A 21 2.88 -1.81 -10.80
C ARG A 21 1.46 -2.32 -10.60
N TRP A 22 0.54 -1.51 -10.05
CA TRP A 22 -0.81 -1.91 -9.64
C TRP A 22 -1.59 -2.80 -10.63
N THR A 23 -1.44 -2.58 -11.94
CA THR A 23 -2.15 -3.38 -12.96
C THR A 23 -1.33 -4.52 -13.55
N ASN A 24 -0.05 -4.62 -13.24
CA ASN A 24 0.83 -5.69 -13.71
C ASN A 24 1.08 -6.70 -12.58
N LEU A 25 0.19 -7.69 -12.49
CA LEU A 25 0.22 -8.70 -11.43
C LEU A 25 1.50 -9.54 -11.42
N LEU A 26 2.11 -9.80 -12.58
CA LEU A 26 3.38 -10.53 -12.64
C LEU A 26 4.52 -9.70 -12.03
N GLU A 27 4.60 -8.41 -12.35
CA GLU A 27 5.59 -7.51 -11.75
C GLU A 27 5.36 -7.25 -10.27
N MET A 28 4.11 -7.33 -9.80
CA MET A 28 3.77 -7.29 -8.38
C MET A 28 4.22 -8.57 -7.67
N ALA A 29 4.00 -9.74 -8.28
CA ALA A 29 4.44 -11.02 -7.73
C ALA A 29 5.96 -11.11 -7.56
N ASP A 30 6.71 -10.48 -8.46
CA ASP A 30 8.18 -10.42 -8.40
C ASP A 30 8.71 -9.35 -7.43
N HIS A 31 7.83 -8.53 -6.85
CA HIS A 31 8.25 -7.47 -5.94
C HIS A 31 8.62 -8.06 -4.57
N PRO A 32 9.65 -7.53 -3.86
CA PRO A 32 10.03 -8.04 -2.54
C PRO A 32 8.89 -8.07 -1.51
N LEU A 33 7.95 -7.13 -1.60
CA LEU A 33 6.75 -7.09 -0.76
C LEU A 33 5.87 -8.35 -0.88
N ALA A 34 5.92 -9.08 -1.99
CA ALA A 34 5.17 -10.33 -2.15
C ALA A 34 5.67 -11.44 -1.21
N GLN A 35 6.85 -11.27 -0.61
CA GLN A 35 7.48 -12.24 0.30
C GLN A 35 7.12 -12.00 1.77
N LEU A 36 6.32 -10.98 2.07
CA LEU A 36 5.84 -10.72 3.43
C LEU A 36 4.94 -11.85 3.91
N TYR A 37 5.00 -12.17 5.20
CA TYR A 37 4.18 -13.22 5.82
C TYR A 37 2.70 -12.92 5.69
N LEU A 38 2.29 -11.66 5.84
CA LEU A 38 0.89 -11.28 5.64
C LEU A 38 0.40 -11.51 4.21
N VAL A 39 1.28 -11.40 3.19
CA VAL A 39 0.92 -11.71 1.79
C VAL A 39 0.81 -13.21 1.58
N GLU A 40 1.72 -13.98 2.17
CA GLU A 40 1.66 -15.43 2.15
C GLU A 40 0.40 -15.98 2.83
N ASP A 41 0.03 -15.45 4.00
CA ASP A 41 -1.20 -15.83 4.72
C ASP A 41 -2.44 -15.51 3.89
N HIS A 42 -2.50 -14.29 3.34
CA HIS A 42 -3.57 -13.92 2.44
C HIS A 42 -3.64 -14.87 1.23
N HIS A 43 -2.51 -15.17 0.60
CA HIS A 43 -2.45 -16.08 -0.54
C HIS A 43 -2.99 -17.47 -0.20
N ARG A 44 -2.54 -18.06 0.92
CA ARG A 44 -2.97 -19.39 1.37
C ARG A 44 -4.47 -19.45 1.71
N SER A 45 -5.04 -18.35 2.20
CA SER A 45 -6.47 -18.28 2.55
C SER A 45 -7.39 -18.07 1.34
N CYS A 46 -6.94 -17.36 0.31
CA CYS A 46 -7.76 -17.03 -0.86
C CYS A 46 -7.52 -17.96 -2.07
N HIS A 47 -6.35 -18.57 -2.18
CA HIS A 47 -5.94 -19.32 -3.36
C HIS A 47 -5.53 -20.75 -2.99
N ARG A 48 -5.89 -21.69 -3.87
CA ARG A 48 -5.46 -23.10 -3.76
C ARG A 48 -4.22 -23.40 -4.60
N GLY A 49 -3.92 -22.56 -5.59
CA GLY A 49 -2.76 -22.65 -6.46
C GLY A 49 -1.55 -21.89 -5.90
N LYS A 50 -0.40 -22.04 -6.56
CA LYS A 50 0.84 -21.28 -6.28
C LYS A 50 1.30 -20.53 -7.52
N THR A 51 0.37 -20.02 -8.32
CA THR A 51 0.74 -19.32 -9.55
C THR A 51 1.27 -17.93 -9.23
N ARG A 52 2.18 -17.42 -10.07
CA ARG A 52 2.72 -16.05 -9.91
C ARG A 52 1.61 -15.00 -9.94
N LEU A 53 0.56 -15.18 -10.76
CA LEU A 53 -0.56 -14.24 -10.82
C LEU A 53 -1.32 -14.16 -9.49
N GLU A 54 -1.56 -15.29 -8.82
CA GLU A 54 -2.23 -15.34 -7.51
C GLU A 54 -1.40 -14.67 -6.41
N TRP A 55 -0.06 -14.76 -6.47
CA TRP A 55 0.82 -14.00 -5.57
C TRP A 55 0.71 -12.49 -5.80
N GLY A 56 0.70 -12.07 -7.07
CA GLY A 56 0.48 -10.66 -7.43
C GLY A 56 -0.89 -10.14 -6.97
N LEU A 57 -1.94 -10.95 -7.11
CA LEU A 57 -3.28 -10.64 -6.60
C LEU A 57 -3.29 -10.49 -5.08
N SER A 58 -2.62 -11.39 -4.37
CA SER A 58 -2.55 -11.37 -2.91
C SER A 58 -1.83 -10.12 -2.41
N LEU A 59 -0.68 -9.77 -3.00
CA LEU A 59 0.01 -8.52 -2.66
C LEU A 59 -0.88 -7.30 -2.94
N ARG A 60 -1.57 -7.27 -4.08
CA ARG A 60 -2.45 -6.15 -4.42
C ARG A 60 -3.59 -6.00 -3.42
N GLN A 61 -4.21 -7.11 -3.02
CA GLN A 61 -5.32 -7.10 -2.08
C GLN A 61 -4.86 -6.61 -0.69
N VAL A 62 -3.73 -7.12 -0.21
CA VAL A 62 -3.07 -6.64 1.01
C VAL A 62 -2.83 -5.14 0.98
N LEU A 63 -2.23 -4.62 -0.10
CA LEU A 63 -1.96 -3.19 -0.24
C LEU A 63 -3.25 -2.38 -0.27
N HIS A 64 -4.27 -2.89 -0.98
CA HIS A 64 -5.59 -2.27 -1.04
C HIS A 64 -6.22 -2.17 0.35
N GLU A 65 -6.24 -3.25 1.12
CA GLU A 65 -6.79 -3.29 2.48
C GLU A 65 -6.03 -2.37 3.44
N ALA A 66 -4.72 -2.27 3.30
CA ALA A 66 -3.92 -1.33 4.08
C ALA A 66 -4.29 0.13 3.73
N ILE A 67 -4.42 0.45 2.44
CA ILE A 67 -4.88 1.78 1.97
C ILE A 67 -6.28 2.10 2.49
N LEU A 68 -7.22 1.13 2.45
CA LEU A 68 -8.58 1.33 2.93
C LEU A 68 -8.62 1.69 4.42
N THR A 69 -7.73 1.14 5.26
CA THR A 69 -7.65 1.53 6.69
C THR A 69 -7.14 2.95 6.94
N MET A 70 -6.70 3.65 5.90
CA MET A 70 -6.31 5.06 5.98
C MET A 70 -7.50 6.00 5.82
N GLN A 71 -8.70 5.51 5.50
CA GLN A 71 -9.92 6.30 5.49
C GLN A 71 -10.23 6.83 6.91
N PRO A 72 -10.47 8.14 7.08
CA PRO A 72 -10.83 8.69 8.38
C PRO A 72 -12.17 8.19 8.91
N HIS A 73 -13.14 7.97 8.02
CA HIS A 73 -14.46 7.46 8.31
C HIS A 73 -15.03 6.77 7.06
N GLU A 74 -16.09 5.98 7.24
CA GLU A 74 -16.79 5.33 6.14
C GLU A 74 -17.43 6.39 5.20
N GLY A 75 -17.45 6.08 3.89
CA GLY A 75 -18.13 6.88 2.88
C GLY A 75 -17.25 7.29 1.71
N ALA A 76 -17.78 8.21 0.89
CA ALA A 76 -17.07 8.73 -0.27
C ALA A 76 -15.94 9.68 0.16
N PRO A 77 -14.78 9.67 -0.53
CA PRO A 77 -13.67 10.55 -0.19
C PRO A 77 -14.03 12.03 -0.31
N ASN A 78 -13.68 12.78 0.73
CA ASN A 78 -13.81 14.23 0.76
C ASN A 78 -12.47 14.91 0.39
N TYR A 79 -12.39 15.43 -0.83
CA TYR A 79 -11.19 16.08 -1.37
C TYR A 79 -10.84 17.41 -0.68
N HIS A 80 -11.77 17.98 0.10
CA HIS A 80 -11.57 19.24 0.81
C HIS A 80 -11.14 19.04 2.27
N ASP A 81 -11.23 17.82 2.80
CA ASP A 81 -10.83 17.50 4.17
C ASP A 81 -9.41 16.91 4.20
N LYS A 82 -8.51 17.58 4.92
CA LYS A 82 -7.10 17.19 5.06
C LYS A 82 -6.91 15.77 5.61
N HIS A 83 -7.83 15.27 6.42
CA HIS A 83 -7.72 13.91 6.98
C HIS A 83 -7.82 12.85 5.89
N TRP A 84 -8.49 13.16 4.78
CA TRP A 84 -8.66 12.26 3.62
C TRP A 84 -7.45 12.27 2.67
N PHE A 85 -6.54 13.24 2.78
CA PHE A 85 -5.50 13.47 1.77
C PHE A 85 -4.61 12.25 1.53
N HIS A 86 -4.16 11.55 2.57
CA HIS A 86 -3.31 10.37 2.38
C HIS A 86 -4.02 9.26 1.60
N TYR A 87 -5.27 8.97 1.97
CA TYR A 87 -6.09 7.99 1.25
C TYR A 87 -6.28 8.42 -0.20
N VAL A 88 -6.74 9.65 -0.43
CA VAL A 88 -7.03 10.20 -1.77
C VAL A 88 -5.79 10.18 -2.65
N ILE A 89 -4.62 10.58 -2.12
CA ILE A 89 -3.37 10.55 -2.89
C ILE A 89 -3.04 9.13 -3.32
N LEU A 90 -3.11 8.15 -2.41
CA LEU A 90 -2.76 6.77 -2.73
C LEU A 90 -3.74 6.17 -3.74
N THR A 91 -5.04 6.38 -3.57
CA THR A 91 -6.06 5.85 -4.49
C THR A 91 -6.03 6.56 -5.83
N GLU A 92 -6.07 7.89 -5.87
CA GLU A 92 -6.16 8.60 -7.14
C GLU A 92 -4.87 8.47 -7.96
N GLN A 93 -3.72 8.63 -7.33
CA GLN A 93 -2.45 8.62 -8.06
C GLN A 93 -2.08 7.20 -8.53
N TYR A 94 -2.21 6.18 -7.68
CA TYR A 94 -1.66 4.85 -7.98
C TYR A 94 -2.70 3.85 -8.46
N ILE A 95 -3.92 3.87 -7.90
CA ILE A 95 -5.00 2.95 -8.29
C ILE A 95 -5.71 3.49 -9.54
N ASN A 96 -6.14 4.75 -9.50
CA ASN A 96 -6.88 5.40 -10.60
C ASN A 96 -5.95 6.07 -11.63
N ARG A 97 -4.63 6.01 -11.42
CA ARG A 97 -3.59 6.48 -12.36
C ARG A 97 -3.73 7.94 -12.76
N ARG A 98 -4.21 8.78 -11.86
CA ARG A 98 -4.24 10.23 -12.05
C ARG A 98 -2.84 10.81 -11.90
N SER A 99 -2.55 11.87 -12.65
CA SER A 99 -1.27 12.55 -12.52
C SER A 99 -1.20 13.31 -11.19
N PRO A 100 0.00 13.48 -10.60
CA PRO A 100 0.18 14.29 -9.38
C PRO A 100 -0.45 15.69 -9.48
N GLU A 101 -0.36 16.34 -10.64
CA GLU A 101 -0.90 17.68 -10.90
C GLU A 101 -2.43 17.68 -10.87
N PHE A 102 -3.06 16.63 -11.40
CA PHE A 102 -4.51 16.49 -11.34
C PHE A 102 -4.97 16.31 -9.89
N VAL A 103 -4.33 15.40 -9.14
CA VAL A 103 -4.71 15.13 -7.75
C VAL A 103 -4.46 16.35 -6.88
N SER A 104 -3.33 17.05 -7.03
CA SER A 104 -3.04 18.26 -6.26
C SER A 104 -4.07 19.36 -6.51
N MET A 105 -4.55 19.49 -7.75
CA MET A 105 -5.63 20.41 -8.10
C MET A 105 -6.95 20.05 -7.40
N GLN A 106 -7.31 18.76 -7.33
CA GLN A 106 -8.51 18.30 -6.62
C GLN A 106 -8.45 18.56 -5.11
N LEU A 107 -7.26 18.49 -4.50
CA LEU A 107 -7.05 18.66 -3.07
C LEU A 107 -6.99 20.13 -2.61
N ASN A 108 -7.86 21.00 -3.13
CA ASN A 108 -7.81 22.47 -2.93
C ASN A 108 -6.63 23.18 -3.62
N GLY A 109 -6.15 22.68 -4.76
CA GLY A 109 -5.07 23.34 -5.48
C GLY A 109 -3.76 23.41 -4.69
N LEU A 110 -3.39 22.34 -3.99
CA LEU A 110 -2.15 22.30 -3.21
C LEU A 110 -0.95 22.64 -4.09
N PRO A 111 -0.01 23.47 -3.60
CA PRO A 111 1.29 23.62 -4.24
C PRO A 111 1.96 22.25 -4.41
N LEU A 112 2.62 22.03 -5.55
CA LEU A 112 3.22 20.73 -5.89
C LEU A 112 4.20 20.23 -4.82
N ARG A 113 4.95 21.14 -4.19
CA ARG A 113 5.86 20.81 -3.08
C ARG A 113 5.10 20.21 -1.89
N THR A 114 4.04 20.88 -1.44
CA THR A 114 3.18 20.41 -0.35
C THR A 114 2.52 19.08 -0.71
N TYR A 115 2.04 18.93 -1.95
CA TYR A 115 1.54 17.64 -2.44
C TYR A 115 2.60 16.53 -2.34
N GLN A 116 3.84 16.79 -2.75
CA GLN A 116 4.94 15.82 -2.70
C GLN A 116 5.30 15.44 -1.26
N GLU A 117 5.29 16.41 -0.33
CA GLU A 117 5.50 16.18 1.11
C GLU A 117 4.41 15.24 1.66
N ILE A 118 3.13 15.56 1.45
CA ILE A 118 1.99 14.74 1.90
C ILE A 118 1.97 13.37 1.21
N SER A 119 2.35 13.29 -0.07
CA SER A 119 2.49 12.01 -0.79
C SER A 119 3.59 11.13 -0.19
N GLY A 120 4.67 11.74 0.29
CA GLY A 120 5.72 11.05 1.05
C GLY A 120 5.20 10.51 2.38
N GLU A 121 4.49 11.35 3.15
CA GLU A 121 3.86 10.97 4.43
C GLU A 121 2.80 9.87 4.27
N ALA A 122 2.02 9.91 3.18
CA ALA A 122 1.06 8.85 2.87
C ALA A 122 1.74 7.49 2.67
N LEU A 123 2.90 7.48 2.00
CA LEU A 123 3.69 6.26 1.81
C LEU A 123 4.33 5.78 3.12
N ASP A 124 4.79 6.68 3.99
CA ASP A 124 5.28 6.28 5.32
C ASP A 124 4.17 5.68 6.16
N ARG A 125 2.99 6.31 6.16
CA ARG A 125 1.85 5.80 6.91
C ARG A 125 1.43 4.42 6.42
N LEU A 126 1.46 4.19 5.10
CA LEU A 126 1.24 2.87 4.53
C LEU A 126 2.32 1.86 4.98
N ALA A 127 3.59 2.27 5.02
CA ALA A 127 4.68 1.44 5.53
C ALA A 127 4.45 1.03 6.99
N SER A 128 4.10 1.99 7.86
CA SER A 128 3.82 1.73 9.28
C SER A 128 2.67 0.75 9.45
N ILE A 129 1.56 0.93 8.71
CA ILE A 129 0.40 0.01 8.76
C ILE A 129 0.82 -1.41 8.35
N LEU A 130 1.61 -1.55 7.28
CA LEU A 130 2.06 -2.85 6.81
C LEU A 130 3.05 -3.50 7.79
N LEU A 131 3.94 -2.71 8.40
CA LEU A 131 4.90 -3.18 9.39
C LEU A 131 4.18 -3.71 10.64
N GLU A 132 3.24 -2.94 11.19
CA GLU A 132 2.43 -3.36 12.34
C GLU A 132 1.68 -4.68 12.07
N ARG A 133 1.08 -4.80 10.87
CA ARG A 133 0.40 -6.02 10.44
C ARG A 133 1.36 -7.19 10.27
N GLU A 134 2.53 -6.96 9.67
CA GLU A 134 3.54 -7.99 9.44
C GLU A 134 4.05 -8.58 10.76
N ILE A 135 4.37 -7.71 11.72
CA ILE A 135 4.79 -8.13 13.07
C ILE A 135 3.67 -8.95 13.74
N ALA A 136 2.43 -8.45 13.73
CA ALA A 136 1.30 -9.15 14.33
C ALA A 136 1.03 -10.52 13.68
N HIS A 137 1.28 -10.68 12.38
CA HIS A 137 1.17 -11.97 11.68
C HIS A 137 2.32 -12.92 12.03
N ARG A 138 3.55 -12.41 12.14
CA ARG A 138 4.71 -13.19 12.55
C ARG A 138 4.53 -13.76 13.96
N ASP A 139 4.09 -12.95 14.91
CA ASP A 139 3.89 -13.38 16.31
C ASP A 139 2.84 -14.50 16.41
N LYS A 140 1.77 -14.43 15.60
CA LYS A 140 0.73 -15.49 15.53
C LYS A 140 1.26 -16.82 15.01
N ARG A 141 2.29 -16.81 14.16
CA ARG A 141 2.89 -18.03 13.61
C ARG A 141 3.91 -18.67 14.56
N GLU A 142 4.46 -17.90 15.49
CA GLU A 142 5.44 -18.36 16.49
C GLU A 142 4.76 -18.90 17.76
N GLN A 143 3.44 -18.74 17.91
CA GLN A 143 2.65 -19.34 19.00
C GLN A 143 2.16 -20.75 18.62
N PRO A 144 2.49 -21.80 19.41
CA PRO A 144 2.18 -23.20 19.11
C PRO A 144 0.71 -23.60 19.31
#